data_AF-A0A7K0F823-F1
#
_entry.id   AF-A0A7K0F823-F1
#
_cell.length_a   1.000
_cell.length_b   1.000
_cell.length_c   1.000
_cell.angle_alpha   90.00
_cell.angle_beta   90.00
_cell.angle_gamma   90.00
#
_symmetry.space_group_name_H-M   'P 1'
#
loop_
_entity.id
_entity.type
_entity.pdbx_description
1 polymer ?
#
loop_
_entity_poly.entity_id
_entity_poly.type
_entity_poly.pdbx_seq_one_letter_code
_entity_poly.pdbx_strand_id
1 'polypeptide(L)'
;MNSAKNILRVIFEGFNTKNQNYNNCILMIDESDFSRLKLYTIISNKGYLVSSEIKIDKLIRSLCEDVGGDLWEAYITAEHDGYSFTSFSEASFSNLYYHNIPRFNESDFETIICQLGGSKIPERATMTPDFMLGDLVIELKDLQKESLYNEERRNTITKIFEEDNGISVNINFSAASGEVKTAYKRVIANSIKNAVGKASKQIKEYRKINSVNMGGVFLINTGYFSLEHNLFKAIVEEIIARDTTTINFVYIFTQSVFHNAIGDLRADYKQDCIGDLPSKLAGIYDACNMLVDIKMSSIFQLDNVESSFAAPQYPISFFADNKIFYWKPERIEPSINFN
;
A
#
# COMPACT_ATOMS: atom_id res chain seq x y z
N MET A 1 -21.76 -28.69 -38.35
CA MET A 1 -21.82 -28.77 -36.87
C MET A 1 -20.57 -28.10 -36.35
N ASN A 2 -20.67 -26.91 -35.75
CA ASN A 2 -19.54 -26.37 -35.01
C ASN A 2 -19.25 -27.31 -33.85
N SER A 3 -17.99 -27.69 -33.67
CA SER A 3 -17.53 -28.35 -32.44
C SER A 3 -18.01 -27.53 -31.26
N ALA A 4 -18.64 -28.17 -30.27
CA ALA A 4 -18.98 -27.49 -29.02
C ALA A 4 -17.70 -26.85 -28.47
N LYS A 5 -17.78 -25.56 -28.12
CA LYS A 5 -16.61 -24.85 -27.60
C LYS A 5 -16.36 -25.31 -26.17
N ASN A 6 -15.09 -25.44 -25.82
CA ASN A 6 -14.69 -25.71 -24.45
C ASN A 6 -14.67 -24.40 -23.69
N ILE A 7 -15.51 -24.25 -22.67
CA ILE A 7 -15.54 -23.03 -21.87
C ILE A 7 -14.76 -23.23 -20.57
N LEU A 8 -13.84 -22.33 -20.29
CA LEU A 8 -13.14 -22.22 -19.02
C LEU A 8 -13.92 -21.28 -18.10
N ARG A 9 -14.04 -21.65 -16.83
CA ARG A 9 -14.52 -20.78 -15.76
C ARG A 9 -13.33 -20.29 -14.94
N VAL A 10 -13.23 -18.97 -14.81
CA VAL A 10 -12.21 -18.29 -14.04
C VAL A 10 -12.87 -17.62 -12.84
N ILE A 11 -12.42 -17.94 -11.64
CA ILE A 11 -12.97 -17.44 -10.37
C ILE A 11 -11.88 -16.70 -9.61
N PHE A 12 -12.19 -15.49 -9.15
CA PHE A 12 -11.30 -14.66 -8.35
C PHE A 12 -12.09 -13.60 -7.58
N GLU A 13 -11.51 -13.08 -6.51
CA GLU A 13 -11.96 -11.83 -5.89
C GLU A 13 -11.34 -10.66 -6.67
N GLY A 14 -12.17 -9.72 -7.08
CA GLY A 14 -11.75 -8.50 -7.75
C GLY A 14 -12.25 -7.26 -7.01
N PHE A 15 -11.40 -6.23 -6.95
CA PHE A 15 -11.77 -4.93 -6.41
C PHE A 15 -12.29 -4.02 -7.52
N ASN A 16 -13.53 -3.57 -7.40
CA ASN A 16 -14.15 -2.64 -8.34
C ASN A 16 -13.62 -1.22 -8.08
N THR A 17 -12.89 -0.64 -9.04
CA THR A 17 -12.27 0.67 -8.85
C THR A 17 -13.25 1.84 -8.86
N LYS A 18 -14.44 1.65 -9.43
CA LYS A 18 -15.49 2.67 -9.49
C LYS A 18 -16.30 2.73 -8.20
N ASN A 19 -16.70 1.55 -7.70
CA ASN A 19 -17.54 1.43 -6.51
C ASN A 19 -16.74 1.25 -5.22
N GLN A 20 -15.42 1.03 -5.32
CA GLN A 20 -14.50 0.85 -4.20
C GLN A 20 -14.85 -0.31 -3.26
N ASN A 21 -15.34 -1.42 -3.82
CA ASN A 21 -15.72 -2.63 -3.08
C ASN A 21 -15.13 -3.91 -3.69
N TYR A 22 -15.08 -4.97 -2.89
CA TYR A 22 -14.63 -6.30 -3.29
C TYR A 22 -15.79 -7.13 -3.82
N ASN A 23 -15.57 -7.79 -4.95
CA ASN A 23 -16.57 -8.62 -5.60
C ASN A 23 -15.99 -10.02 -5.83
N ASN A 24 -16.83 -11.04 -5.68
CA ASN A 24 -16.53 -12.35 -6.24
C ASN A 24 -16.82 -12.28 -7.75
N CYS A 25 -15.81 -12.51 -8.57
CA CYS A 25 -15.89 -12.40 -10.02
C CYS A 25 -15.82 -13.78 -10.66
N ILE A 26 -16.67 -13.99 -11.67
CA ILE A 26 -16.66 -15.16 -12.53
C ILE A 26 -16.53 -14.66 -13.97
N LEU A 27 -15.48 -15.10 -14.65
CA LEU A 27 -15.32 -14.94 -16.08
C LEU A 27 -15.44 -16.32 -16.74
N MET A 28 -16.32 -16.46 -17.72
CA MET A 28 -16.32 -17.61 -18.62
C MET A 28 -15.73 -17.21 -19.95
N ILE A 29 -14.86 -18.04 -20.51
CA ILE A 29 -14.13 -17.73 -21.75
C ILE A 29 -13.89 -19.02 -22.54
N ASP A 30 -14.01 -18.92 -23.86
CA ASP A 30 -13.64 -20.00 -24.77
C ASP A 30 -12.15 -20.36 -24.60
N GLU A 31 -11.86 -21.65 -24.41
CA GLU A 31 -10.52 -22.20 -24.19
C GLU A 31 -9.57 -21.83 -25.34
N SER A 32 -10.06 -21.79 -26.58
CA SER A 32 -9.22 -21.41 -27.73
C SER A 32 -8.82 -19.94 -27.71
N ASP A 33 -9.60 -19.11 -27.02
CA ASP A 33 -9.42 -17.68 -26.89
C ASP A 33 -8.67 -17.30 -25.61
N PHE A 34 -8.45 -18.26 -24.71
CA PHE A 34 -7.83 -18.00 -23.42
C PHE A 34 -6.34 -17.66 -23.56
N SER A 35 -5.97 -16.51 -23.02
CA SER A 35 -4.61 -16.18 -22.65
C SER A 35 -4.61 -15.35 -21.37
N ARG A 36 -3.53 -15.41 -20.60
CA ARG A 36 -3.41 -14.63 -19.35
C ARG A 36 -3.48 -13.13 -19.62
N LEU A 37 -2.96 -12.67 -20.76
CA LEU A 37 -3.08 -11.28 -21.21
C LEU A 37 -4.55 -10.90 -21.53
N LYS A 38 -5.27 -11.75 -22.27
CA LYS A 38 -6.69 -11.49 -22.59
C LYS A 38 -7.54 -11.48 -21.33
N LEU A 39 -7.30 -12.42 -20.41
CA LEU A 39 -7.91 -12.45 -19.08
C LEU A 39 -7.71 -11.12 -18.35
N TYR A 40 -6.47 -10.68 -18.18
CA TYR A 40 -6.16 -9.42 -17.50
C TYR A 40 -6.80 -8.21 -18.19
N THR A 41 -6.82 -8.20 -19.53
CA THR A 41 -7.42 -7.12 -20.32
C THR A 41 -8.93 -7.04 -20.09
N ILE A 42 -9.63 -8.18 -20.08
CA ILE A 42 -11.07 -8.21 -19.81
C ILE A 42 -11.35 -7.69 -18.38
N ILE A 43 -10.62 -8.20 -17.38
CA ILE A 43 -10.78 -7.79 -15.98
C ILE A 43 -10.57 -6.28 -15.83
N SER A 44 -9.47 -5.76 -16.40
CA SER A 44 -9.13 -4.33 -16.34
C SER A 44 -10.18 -3.46 -17.05
N ASN A 45 -10.66 -3.88 -18.22
CA ASN A 45 -11.70 -3.16 -18.98
C ASN A 45 -13.05 -3.13 -18.26
N LYS A 46 -13.32 -4.11 -17.40
CA LYS A 46 -14.50 -4.11 -16.52
C LYS A 46 -14.33 -3.26 -15.26
N GLY A 47 -13.16 -2.62 -15.10
CA GLY A 47 -12.86 -1.75 -13.96
C GLY A 47 -12.47 -2.50 -12.69
N TYR A 48 -11.92 -3.72 -12.82
CA TYR A 48 -11.51 -4.54 -11.68
C TYR A 48 -10.00 -4.65 -11.55
N LEU A 49 -9.53 -4.70 -10.30
CA LEU A 49 -8.19 -5.14 -9.93
C LEU A 49 -8.28 -6.54 -9.33
N VAL A 50 -7.34 -7.43 -9.63
CA VAL A 50 -7.32 -8.76 -9.02
C VAL A 50 -6.87 -8.65 -7.56
N SER A 51 -7.58 -9.27 -6.63
CA SER A 51 -7.26 -9.26 -5.18
C SER A 51 -7.21 -10.65 -4.55
N SER A 52 -7.27 -11.72 -5.34
CA SER A 52 -7.03 -13.08 -4.86
C SER A 52 -6.31 -13.93 -5.90
N GLU A 53 -5.98 -15.15 -5.49
CA GLU A 53 -5.61 -16.22 -6.41
C GLU A 53 -6.73 -16.42 -7.44
N ILE A 54 -6.32 -16.61 -8.69
CA ILE A 54 -7.20 -16.93 -9.82
C ILE A 54 -7.29 -18.45 -9.93
N LYS A 55 -8.51 -18.97 -9.80
CA LYS A 55 -8.81 -20.40 -10.01
C LYS A 55 -9.44 -20.60 -11.38
N ILE A 56 -9.00 -21.65 -12.09
CA ILE A 56 -9.55 -21.99 -13.41
C ILE A 56 -9.99 -23.44 -13.41
N ASP A 57 -11.21 -23.68 -13.88
CA ASP A 57 -11.74 -25.00 -14.16
C ASP A 57 -12.40 -25.05 -15.54
N LYS A 58 -12.58 -26.26 -16.07
CA LYS A 58 -13.22 -26.51 -17.36
C LYS A 58 -14.67 -26.91 -17.13
N LEU A 59 -15.60 -26.19 -17.75
CA LEU A 59 -17.02 -26.45 -17.63
C LEU A 59 -17.45 -27.59 -18.55
N ILE A 60 -18.42 -28.38 -18.08
CA ILE A 60 -19.07 -29.44 -18.86
C ILE A 60 -20.42 -28.90 -19.30
N ARG A 61 -20.59 -28.68 -20.61
CA ARG A 61 -21.78 -28.06 -21.21
C ARG A 61 -23.09 -28.65 -20.69
N SER A 62 -23.23 -29.97 -20.69
CA SER A 62 -24.46 -30.64 -20.25
C SER A 62 -24.80 -30.36 -18.78
N LEU A 63 -23.80 -30.27 -17.90
CA LEU A 63 -24.02 -29.92 -16.49
C LEU A 63 -24.46 -28.46 -16.34
N CYS A 64 -23.93 -27.55 -17.16
CA CYS A 64 -24.39 -26.16 -17.16
C CYS A 64 -25.84 -26.05 -17.66
N GLU A 65 -26.20 -26.82 -18.68
CA GLU A 65 -27.56 -26.90 -19.22
C GLU A 65 -28.54 -27.49 -18.20
N ASP A 66 -28.17 -28.57 -17.51
CA ASP A 66 -28.97 -29.19 -16.45
C ASP A 66 -29.20 -28.27 -15.25
N VAL A 67 -28.20 -27.45 -14.88
CA VAL A 67 -28.33 -26.45 -13.81
C VAL A 67 -29.21 -25.27 -14.25
N GLY A 68 -29.09 -24.83 -15.50
CA GLY A 68 -29.88 -23.73 -16.06
C GLY A 68 -29.56 -22.35 -15.44
N GLY A 69 -30.48 -21.40 -15.64
CA GLY A 69 -30.43 -20.04 -15.09
C GLY A 69 -29.20 -19.23 -15.53
N ASP A 70 -28.75 -18.33 -14.65
CA ASP A 70 -27.63 -17.42 -14.91
C ASP A 70 -26.33 -18.14 -15.33
N LEU A 71 -26.10 -19.35 -14.81
CA LEU A 71 -24.92 -20.16 -15.17
C LEU A 71 -24.99 -20.58 -16.64
N TRP A 72 -26.16 -21.03 -17.10
CA TRP A 72 -26.37 -21.45 -18.48
C TRP A 72 -26.34 -20.26 -19.44
N GLU A 73 -26.97 -19.15 -19.07
CA GLU A 73 -26.92 -17.91 -19.86
C GLU A 73 -25.48 -17.41 -20.02
N ALA A 74 -24.70 -17.38 -18.94
CA ALA A 74 -23.29 -17.00 -18.98
C ALA A 74 -22.45 -17.94 -19.85
N TYR A 75 -22.74 -19.25 -19.85
CA TYR A 75 -22.07 -20.23 -20.71
C TYR A 75 -22.35 -19.94 -22.19
N ILE A 76 -23.64 -19.76 -22.55
CA ILE A 76 -24.07 -19.47 -23.92
C ILE A 76 -23.50 -18.14 -24.40
N THR A 77 -23.52 -17.09 -23.58
CA THR A 77 -22.85 -15.81 -23.91
C THR A 77 -21.36 -16.01 -24.17
N ALA A 78 -20.65 -16.78 -23.34
CA ALA A 78 -19.24 -17.04 -23.59
C ALA A 78 -18.99 -17.84 -24.88
N GLU A 79 -19.86 -18.78 -25.21
CA GLU A 79 -19.79 -19.58 -26.45
C GLU A 79 -19.97 -18.70 -27.70
N HIS A 80 -20.96 -17.80 -27.69
CA HIS A 80 -21.30 -16.93 -28.83
C HIS A 80 -20.45 -15.67 -28.94
N ASP A 81 -20.26 -14.94 -27.83
CA ASP A 81 -19.64 -13.62 -27.80
C ASP A 81 -18.16 -13.67 -27.41
N GLY A 82 -17.65 -14.87 -27.08
CA GLY A 82 -16.26 -15.15 -26.76
C GLY A 82 -15.93 -15.10 -25.26
N TYR A 83 -16.69 -14.35 -24.47
CA TYR A 83 -16.63 -14.40 -23.01
C TYR A 83 -17.90 -13.86 -22.35
N SER A 84 -18.13 -14.24 -21.09
CA SER A 84 -19.10 -13.60 -20.19
C SER A 84 -18.41 -13.23 -18.88
N PHE A 85 -18.82 -12.11 -18.27
CA PHE A 85 -18.25 -11.62 -17.02
C PHE A 85 -19.38 -11.25 -16.06
N THR A 86 -19.39 -11.91 -14.91
CA THR A 86 -20.36 -11.69 -13.85
C THR A 86 -19.61 -11.37 -12.56
N SER A 87 -20.11 -10.41 -11.79
CA SER A 87 -19.54 -10.03 -10.49
C SER A 87 -20.63 -9.97 -9.44
N PHE A 88 -20.36 -10.56 -8.29
CA PHE A 88 -21.23 -10.57 -7.13
C PHE A 88 -20.61 -9.66 -6.08
N SER A 89 -21.19 -8.47 -5.93
CA SER A 89 -20.71 -7.51 -4.93
C SER A 89 -20.97 -8.02 -3.53
N GLU A 90 -19.98 -7.80 -2.66
CA GLU A 90 -20.25 -7.79 -1.23
C GLU A 90 -21.29 -6.71 -0.89
N ALA A 91 -22.03 -6.90 0.21
CA ALA A 91 -23.01 -5.93 0.65
C ALA A 91 -22.32 -4.61 1.02
N SER A 92 -22.75 -3.51 0.41
CA SER A 92 -22.13 -2.19 0.56
C SER A 92 -23.19 -1.09 0.61
N PHE A 93 -22.89 0.02 1.30
CA PHE A 93 -23.70 1.23 1.21
C PHE A 93 -23.33 2.07 -0.02
N SER A 94 -24.28 2.88 -0.50
CA SER A 94 -24.06 3.76 -1.66
C SER A 94 -23.09 4.92 -1.38
N ASN A 95 -22.93 5.32 -0.12
CA ASN A 95 -21.90 6.25 0.34
C ASN A 95 -20.99 5.50 1.30
N LEU A 96 -19.78 5.17 0.85
CA LEU A 96 -18.81 4.43 1.68
C LEU A 96 -18.26 5.31 2.80
N TYR A 97 -17.87 6.56 2.54
CA TYR A 97 -17.17 7.35 3.55
C TYR A 97 -17.97 8.58 3.94
N TYR A 98 -18.55 8.55 5.14
CA TYR A 98 -19.19 9.71 5.76
C TYR A 98 -18.17 10.74 6.26
N HIS A 99 -16.95 10.29 6.51
CA HIS A 99 -15.86 11.07 7.07
C HIS A 99 -14.54 10.73 6.38
N ASN A 100 -13.69 11.74 6.19
CA ASN A 100 -12.33 11.54 5.67
C ASN A 100 -11.34 11.43 6.84
N ILE A 101 -10.32 10.59 6.68
CA ILE A 101 -9.23 10.49 7.67
C ILE A 101 -8.20 11.59 7.40
N PRO A 102 -7.87 12.42 8.40
CA PRO A 102 -6.79 13.40 8.37
C PRO A 102 -5.47 12.83 7.89
N ARG A 103 -4.79 13.48 6.94
CA ARG A 103 -3.43 13.07 6.57
C ARG A 103 -2.39 13.72 7.48
N PHE A 104 -1.44 12.93 7.94
CA PHE A 104 -0.21 13.45 8.55
C PHE A 104 0.80 13.87 7.48
N ASN A 105 1.44 15.01 7.69
CA ASN A 105 2.42 15.58 6.76
C ASN A 105 3.58 16.25 7.53
N GLU A 106 4.54 16.83 6.83
CA GLU A 106 5.72 17.44 7.44
C GLU A 106 5.41 18.61 8.39
N SER A 107 4.35 19.39 8.15
CA SER A 107 3.99 20.52 9.03
C SER A 107 3.47 20.07 10.41
N ASP A 108 2.90 18.87 10.49
CA ASP A 108 2.50 18.25 11.75
C ASP A 108 3.74 17.96 12.62
N PHE A 109 4.79 17.42 12.00
CA PHE A 109 6.05 17.13 12.69
C PHE A 109 6.86 18.40 12.96
N GLU A 110 6.78 19.41 12.10
CA GLU A 110 7.28 20.76 12.40
C GLU A 110 6.66 21.31 13.68
N THR A 111 5.34 21.20 13.83
CA THR A 111 4.62 21.65 15.02
C THR A 111 5.13 20.92 16.27
N ILE A 112 5.25 19.59 16.21
CA ILE A 112 5.74 18.77 17.33
C ILE A 112 7.19 19.17 17.70
N ILE A 113 8.08 19.28 16.72
CA ILE A 113 9.49 19.64 16.96
C ILE A 113 9.59 21.04 17.60
N CYS A 114 8.80 22.00 17.11
CA CYS A 114 8.75 23.35 17.68
C CYS A 114 8.21 23.36 19.12
N GLN A 115 7.19 22.54 19.43
CA GLN A 115 6.68 22.39 20.81
C GLN A 115 7.74 21.82 21.76
N LEU A 116 8.63 20.97 21.27
CA LEU A 116 9.77 20.44 22.02
C LEU A 116 10.95 21.43 22.11
N GLY A 117 10.76 22.69 21.67
CA GLY A 117 11.77 23.75 21.71
C GLY A 117 12.72 23.78 20.51
N GLY A 118 12.38 23.05 19.43
CA GLY A 118 13.13 23.05 18.19
C GLY A 118 12.82 24.26 17.33
N SER A 119 13.64 24.48 16.31
CA SER A 119 13.47 25.55 15.34
C SER A 119 13.80 25.08 13.94
N LYS A 120 13.03 25.55 12.96
CA LYS A 120 13.30 25.31 11.54
C LYS A 120 14.62 25.97 11.13
N ILE A 121 15.47 25.23 10.46
CA ILE A 121 16.69 25.76 9.85
C ILE A 121 16.29 26.42 8.53
N PRO A 122 16.65 27.70 8.29
CA PRO A 122 16.40 28.32 7.00
C PRO A 122 17.10 27.58 5.87
N GLU A 123 16.37 27.28 4.80
CA GLU A 123 16.94 26.69 3.59
C GLU A 123 18.03 27.59 3.01
N ARG A 124 19.17 26.98 2.63
CA ARG A 124 20.29 27.68 2.00
C ARG A 124 20.65 27.00 0.68
N ALA A 125 21.51 27.64 -0.11
CA ALA A 125 22.06 27.05 -1.34
C ALA A 125 22.83 25.73 -1.07
N THR A 126 23.31 25.54 0.16
CA THR A 126 23.94 24.30 0.64
C THR A 126 22.91 23.35 1.23
N MET A 127 23.12 22.04 1.13
CA MET A 127 22.27 21.02 1.74
C MET A 127 22.16 21.23 3.27
N THR A 128 20.98 21.64 3.75
CA THR A 128 20.68 21.84 5.18
C THR A 128 19.68 20.78 5.66
N PRO A 129 19.81 20.32 6.92
CA PRO A 129 18.73 19.65 7.62
C PRO A 129 17.55 20.59 7.84
N ASP A 130 16.38 20.02 8.12
CA ASP A 130 15.15 20.81 8.31
C ASP A 130 15.07 21.50 9.67
N PHE A 131 15.53 20.85 10.75
CA PHE A 131 15.34 21.36 12.12
C PHE A 131 16.60 21.26 12.99
N MET A 132 16.66 22.14 13.99
CA MET A 132 17.66 22.15 15.06
C MET A 132 16.96 22.18 16.42
N LEU A 133 17.47 21.39 17.37
CA LEU A 133 17.02 21.34 18.76
C LEU A 133 18.27 21.26 19.68
N GLY A 134 18.77 22.43 20.10
CA GLY A 134 20.06 22.51 20.78
C GLY A 134 21.22 22.08 19.86
N ASP A 135 21.93 21.01 20.22
CA ASP A 135 23.04 20.42 19.45
C ASP A 135 22.61 19.22 18.58
N LEU A 136 21.29 18.98 18.46
CA LEU A 136 20.67 17.97 17.61
C LEU A 136 20.14 18.63 16.34
N VAL A 137 20.36 18.00 15.18
CA VAL A 137 19.66 18.31 13.93
C VAL A 137 18.77 17.16 13.47
N ILE A 138 17.65 17.49 12.84
CA ILE A 138 16.65 16.51 12.38
C ILE A 138 16.32 16.81 10.92
N GLU A 139 16.31 15.76 10.10
CA GLU A 139 15.77 15.79 8.74
C GLU A 139 14.43 15.05 8.70
N LEU A 140 13.41 15.63 8.06
CA LEU A 140 12.14 14.97 7.76
C LEU A 140 12.22 14.28 6.39
N LYS A 141 11.63 13.09 6.29
CA LYS A 141 11.35 12.44 5.00
C LYS A 141 9.96 11.83 5.00
N ASP A 142 9.09 12.36 4.16
CA ASP A 142 7.76 11.80 3.94
C ASP A 142 7.72 10.83 2.75
N LEU A 143 7.35 9.59 3.01
CA LEU A 143 7.15 8.52 2.05
C LEU A 143 5.67 8.44 1.68
N GLN A 144 5.26 9.33 0.78
CA GLN A 144 3.85 9.54 0.42
C GLN A 144 3.32 8.66 -0.72
N LYS A 145 4.20 8.01 -1.50
CA LYS A 145 3.81 7.29 -2.72
C LYS A 145 4.01 5.80 -2.57
N GLU A 146 2.96 5.05 -2.90
CA GLU A 146 3.03 3.59 -2.94
C GLU A 146 4.01 3.14 -4.02
N SER A 147 4.90 2.27 -3.60
CA SER A 147 6.01 1.75 -4.36
C SER A 147 5.59 0.90 -5.54
N LEU A 148 4.50 0.16 -5.41
CA LEU A 148 4.00 -0.76 -6.41
C LEU A 148 3.41 -0.07 -7.65
N TYR A 149 3.15 1.24 -7.58
CA TYR A 149 2.80 2.02 -8.78
C TYR A 149 4.01 2.33 -9.67
N ASN A 150 5.24 2.17 -9.17
CA ASN A 150 6.43 2.38 -9.97
C ASN A 150 6.69 1.18 -10.90
N GLU A 151 6.74 1.43 -12.21
CA GLU A 151 6.92 0.39 -13.23
C GLU A 151 8.26 -0.34 -13.14
N GLU A 152 9.37 0.38 -12.95
CA GLU A 152 10.70 -0.21 -12.79
C GLU A 152 10.76 -1.17 -11.59
N ARG A 153 10.10 -0.79 -10.51
CA ARG A 153 9.96 -1.63 -9.31
C ARG A 153 9.11 -2.86 -9.58
N ARG A 154 7.97 -2.72 -10.27
CA ARG A 154 7.16 -3.88 -10.70
C ARG A 154 7.98 -4.85 -11.55
N ASN A 155 8.76 -4.34 -12.50
CA ASN A 155 9.65 -5.15 -13.35
C ASN A 155 10.77 -5.85 -12.58
N THR A 156 11.19 -5.29 -11.44
CA THR A 156 12.18 -5.93 -10.57
C THR A 156 11.51 -7.00 -9.69
N ILE A 157 10.32 -6.71 -9.18
CA ILE A 157 9.52 -7.66 -8.41
C ILE A 157 9.16 -8.89 -9.25
N THR A 158 8.80 -8.72 -10.52
CA THR A 158 8.40 -9.85 -11.38
C THR A 158 9.51 -10.89 -11.52
N LYS A 159 10.77 -10.46 -11.59
CA LYS A 159 11.94 -11.35 -11.65
C LYS A 159 12.13 -12.18 -10.38
N ILE A 160 11.61 -11.73 -9.23
CA ILE A 160 11.67 -12.49 -7.97
C ILE A 160 10.74 -13.71 -8.04
N PHE A 161 9.68 -13.65 -8.84
CA PHE A 161 8.67 -14.70 -8.99
C PHE A 161 8.73 -15.34 -10.39
N GLU A 162 9.93 -15.39 -10.99
CA GLU A 162 10.13 -15.99 -12.32
C GLU A 162 9.77 -17.48 -12.31
N GLU A 163 10.17 -18.20 -11.25
CA GLU A 163 9.89 -19.64 -11.06
C GLU A 163 8.44 -19.95 -10.68
N ASP A 164 7.64 -18.94 -10.31
CA ASP A 164 6.21 -19.12 -10.02
C ASP A 164 5.44 -19.32 -11.34
N ASN A 165 4.91 -20.52 -11.54
CA ASN A 165 4.16 -20.88 -12.75
C ASN A 165 2.66 -20.54 -12.68
N GLY A 166 2.21 -19.97 -11.55
CA GLY A 166 0.84 -19.55 -11.33
C GLY A 166 0.33 -18.55 -12.36
N ILE A 167 -1.00 -18.50 -12.52
CA ILE A 167 -1.66 -17.49 -13.36
C ILE A 167 -1.64 -16.13 -12.65
N SER A 168 -1.84 -16.17 -11.34
CA SER A 168 -1.82 -15.01 -10.45
C SER A 168 -0.78 -15.20 -9.36
N VAL A 169 -0.01 -14.14 -9.06
CA VAL A 169 1.06 -14.16 -8.05
C VAL A 169 0.74 -13.15 -6.95
N ASN A 170 0.67 -13.61 -5.70
CA ASN A 170 0.48 -12.76 -4.54
C ASN A 170 1.82 -12.12 -4.14
N ILE A 171 1.89 -10.79 -4.18
CA ILE A 171 3.08 -10.02 -3.78
C ILE A 171 2.95 -9.41 -2.39
N ASN A 172 2.08 -9.96 -1.53
CA ASN A 172 2.02 -9.58 -0.12
C ASN A 172 3.34 -9.90 0.58
N PHE A 173 4.06 -8.84 0.96
CA PHE A 173 5.38 -8.96 1.57
C PHE A 173 5.34 -9.78 2.86
N SER A 174 4.35 -9.55 3.71
CA SER A 174 4.29 -10.14 5.04
C SER A 174 4.17 -11.67 4.99
N ALA A 175 3.62 -12.19 3.90
CA ALA A 175 3.51 -13.61 3.62
C ALA A 175 4.75 -14.22 2.95
N ALA A 176 5.69 -13.40 2.44
CA ALA A 176 6.89 -13.89 1.78
C ALA A 176 7.88 -14.54 2.78
N SER A 177 8.53 -15.62 2.34
CA SER A 177 9.55 -16.35 3.12
C SER A 177 10.84 -16.57 2.32
N GLY A 178 11.94 -16.88 3.02
CA GLY A 178 13.20 -17.32 2.40
C GLY A 178 13.84 -16.29 1.45
N GLU A 179 14.30 -16.79 0.30
CA GLU A 179 15.01 -15.99 -0.70
C GLU A 179 14.12 -14.92 -1.35
N VAL A 180 12.85 -15.25 -1.60
CA VAL A 180 11.85 -14.30 -2.12
C VAL A 180 11.73 -13.09 -1.18
N LYS A 181 11.57 -13.33 0.13
CA LYS A 181 11.51 -12.24 1.12
C LYS A 181 12.76 -11.38 1.10
N THR A 182 13.93 -12.00 0.99
CA THR A 182 15.23 -11.30 0.98
C THR A 182 15.39 -10.45 -0.28
N ALA A 183 15.09 -11.01 -1.46
CA ALA A 183 15.14 -10.29 -2.72
C ALA A 183 14.15 -9.13 -2.73
N TYR A 184 12.92 -9.37 -2.27
CA TYR A 184 11.88 -8.35 -2.22
C TYR A 184 12.27 -7.22 -1.26
N LYS A 185 12.81 -7.55 -0.07
CA LYS A 185 13.33 -6.57 0.90
C LYS A 185 14.35 -5.64 0.24
N ARG A 186 15.28 -6.17 -0.56
CA ARG A 186 16.31 -5.37 -1.26
C ARG A 186 15.69 -4.38 -2.25
N VAL A 187 14.68 -4.79 -3.01
CA VAL A 187 14.01 -3.93 -4.01
C VAL A 187 13.33 -2.72 -3.36
N ILE A 188 12.64 -2.96 -2.25
CA ILE A 188 11.92 -1.94 -1.48
C ILE A 188 12.89 -1.04 -0.71
N ALA A 189 13.93 -1.63 -0.11
CA ALA A 189 14.94 -0.93 0.67
C ALA A 189 15.62 0.20 -0.10
N ASN A 190 15.73 0.12 -1.43
CA ASN A 190 16.40 1.16 -2.23
C ASN A 190 15.76 2.55 -2.09
N SER A 191 14.42 2.66 -2.06
CA SER A 191 13.75 3.96 -1.87
C SER A 191 14.05 4.55 -0.49
N ILE A 192 14.00 3.69 0.53
CA ILE A 192 14.24 4.06 1.92
C ILE A 192 15.71 4.45 2.10
N LYS A 193 16.62 3.66 1.51
CA LYS A 193 18.06 3.90 1.49
C LYS A 193 18.39 5.24 0.84
N ASN A 194 17.73 5.58 -0.27
CA ASN A 194 17.93 6.87 -0.92
C ASN A 194 17.44 8.04 -0.05
N ALA A 195 16.31 7.89 0.65
CA ALA A 195 15.81 8.91 1.58
C ALA A 195 16.78 9.12 2.76
N VAL A 196 17.19 8.03 3.43
CA VAL A 196 18.17 8.04 4.53
C VAL A 196 19.53 8.57 4.07
N GLY A 197 19.98 8.18 2.87
CA GLY A 197 21.25 8.63 2.30
C GLY A 197 21.26 10.13 1.98
N LYS A 198 20.14 10.70 1.51
CA LYS A 198 20.00 12.16 1.34
C LYS A 198 20.05 12.89 2.67
N ALA A 199 19.31 12.40 3.66
CA ALA A 199 19.31 12.96 5.01
C ALA A 199 20.72 12.93 5.64
N SER A 200 21.42 11.80 5.53
CA SER A 200 22.81 11.65 6.02
C SER A 200 23.75 12.69 5.38
N LYS A 201 23.61 12.96 4.07
CA LYS A 201 24.39 14.00 3.38
C LYS A 201 24.07 15.40 3.92
N GLN A 202 22.79 15.75 4.08
CA GLN A 202 22.36 17.05 4.64
C GLN A 202 22.97 17.27 6.03
N ILE A 203 22.84 16.29 6.92
CA ILE A 203 23.38 16.34 8.28
C ILE A 203 24.90 16.46 8.26
N LYS A 204 25.59 15.67 7.42
CA LYS A 204 27.04 15.68 7.32
C LYS A 204 27.58 17.03 6.85
N GLU A 205 26.97 17.63 5.83
CA GLU A 205 27.39 18.94 5.33
C GLU A 205 27.16 20.04 6.38
N TYR A 206 26.01 20.02 7.05
CA TYR A 206 25.70 21.01 8.09
C TYR A 206 26.64 20.94 9.29
N ARG A 207 27.05 19.74 9.70
CA ARG A 207 28.03 19.49 10.78
C ARG A 207 29.42 20.06 10.50
N LYS A 208 29.80 20.30 9.24
CA LYS A 208 31.13 20.85 8.92
C LYS A 208 31.30 22.30 9.36
N ILE A 209 30.19 23.04 9.44
CA ILE A 209 30.18 24.49 9.69
C ILE A 209 29.44 24.86 10.98
N ASN A 210 28.73 23.92 11.61
CA ASN A 210 28.00 24.13 12.86
C ASN A 210 28.42 23.06 13.89
N SER A 211 28.48 23.46 15.16
CA SER A 211 28.77 22.53 16.27
C SER A 211 27.52 21.72 16.63
N VAL A 212 27.35 20.59 15.94
CA VAL A 212 26.21 19.68 16.09
C VAL A 212 26.73 18.30 16.50
N ASN A 213 26.25 17.79 17.62
CA ASN A 213 26.71 16.52 18.19
C ASN A 213 25.89 15.33 17.69
N MET A 214 24.62 15.55 17.36
CA MET A 214 23.68 14.48 17.05
C MET A 214 22.82 14.81 15.83
N GLY A 215 22.43 13.78 15.10
CA GLY A 215 21.71 13.90 13.83
C GLY A 215 20.67 12.79 13.75
N GLY A 216 19.43 13.16 13.53
CA GLY A 216 18.31 12.23 13.43
C GLY A 216 17.58 12.37 12.11
N VAL A 217 16.80 11.35 11.79
CA VAL A 217 15.82 11.42 10.69
C VAL A 217 14.45 11.05 11.23
N PHE A 218 13.43 11.81 10.85
CA PHE A 218 12.04 11.41 11.05
C PHE A 218 11.53 10.86 9.73
N LEU A 219 11.25 9.56 9.68
CA LEU A 219 10.66 8.89 8.53
C LEU A 219 9.16 8.80 8.73
N ILE A 220 8.42 9.51 7.88
CA ILE A 220 6.96 9.59 7.92
C ILE A 220 6.44 8.69 6.79
N ASN A 221 5.86 7.53 7.13
CA ASN A 221 5.25 6.63 6.14
C ASN A 221 3.74 6.88 6.08
N THR A 222 3.30 7.69 5.12
CA THR A 222 1.88 8.03 4.91
C THR A 222 1.33 7.48 3.59
N GLY A 223 2.13 6.73 2.84
CA GLY A 223 1.75 6.27 1.50
C GLY A 223 2.41 4.98 1.02
N TYR A 224 3.37 4.42 1.76
CA TYR A 224 4.05 3.18 1.41
C TYR A 224 3.33 1.99 2.06
N PHE A 225 2.09 1.78 1.64
CA PHE A 225 1.09 0.93 2.28
C PHE A 225 1.36 -0.58 2.14
N SER A 226 2.01 -0.99 1.06
CA SER A 226 2.41 -2.39 0.85
C SER A 226 3.50 -2.87 1.82
N LEU A 227 4.02 -1.97 2.66
CA LEU A 227 5.08 -2.24 3.62
C LEU A 227 4.57 -2.06 5.05
N GLU A 228 4.38 -3.18 5.76
CA GLU A 228 4.02 -3.14 7.18
C GLU A 228 5.07 -2.45 8.05
N HIS A 229 4.62 -1.80 9.12
CA HIS A 229 5.45 -0.99 10.00
C HIS A 229 6.68 -1.74 10.57
N ASN A 230 6.50 -2.94 11.10
CA ASN A 230 7.59 -3.72 11.71
C ASN A 230 8.68 -4.07 10.69
N LEU A 231 8.26 -4.35 9.47
CA LEU A 231 9.16 -4.62 8.38
C LEU A 231 9.84 -3.35 7.89
N PHE A 232 9.11 -2.24 7.78
CA PHE A 232 9.67 -0.94 7.47
C PHE A 232 10.79 -0.58 8.46
N LYS A 233 10.53 -0.72 9.76
CA LYS A 233 11.51 -0.59 10.83
C LYS A 233 12.72 -1.50 10.61
N ALA A 234 12.51 -2.79 10.36
CA ALA A 234 13.61 -3.74 10.13
C ALA A 234 14.44 -3.43 8.86
N ILE A 235 13.86 -2.81 7.84
CA ILE A 235 14.60 -2.32 6.67
C ILE A 235 15.43 -1.10 7.03
N VAL A 236 14.83 -0.13 7.73
CA VAL A 236 15.49 1.11 8.14
C VAL A 236 16.67 0.80 9.08
N GLU A 237 16.50 -0.13 10.00
CA GLU A 237 17.53 -0.55 10.95
C GLU A 237 18.76 -1.12 10.25
N GLU A 238 18.56 -2.02 9.27
CA GLU A 238 19.65 -2.55 8.44
C GLU A 238 20.35 -1.46 7.61
N ILE A 239 19.59 -0.51 7.07
CA ILE A 239 20.15 0.61 6.29
C ILE A 239 21.01 1.49 7.19
N ILE A 240 20.54 1.87 8.38
CA ILE A 240 21.31 2.73 9.29
C ILE A 240 22.58 2.00 9.73
N ALA A 241 22.47 0.74 10.15
CA ALA A 241 23.62 -0.04 10.62
C ALA A 241 24.71 -0.21 9.55
N ARG A 242 24.33 -0.33 8.26
CA ARG A 242 25.28 -0.57 7.18
C ARG A 242 25.76 0.69 6.47
N ASP A 243 24.86 1.64 6.21
CA ASP A 243 25.07 2.67 5.18
C ASP A 243 25.42 4.06 5.76
N THR A 244 25.35 4.28 7.08
CA THR A 244 25.64 5.61 7.67
C THR A 244 26.04 5.58 9.15
N THR A 245 27.11 6.28 9.52
CA THR A 245 27.45 6.58 10.93
C THR A 245 27.02 8.00 11.34
N THR A 246 26.49 8.79 10.40
CA THR A 246 26.08 10.18 10.62
C THR A 246 24.76 10.28 11.38
N ILE A 247 23.87 9.30 11.17
CA ILE A 247 22.52 9.29 11.73
C ILE A 247 22.57 8.48 13.01
N ASN A 248 22.27 9.14 14.13
CA ASN A 248 22.33 8.57 15.47
C ASN A 248 21.04 7.86 15.86
N PHE A 249 19.91 8.35 15.36
CA PHE A 249 18.60 7.73 15.58
C PHE A 249 17.68 8.00 14.40
N VAL A 250 16.65 7.17 14.27
CA VAL A 250 15.54 7.41 13.36
C VAL A 250 14.23 7.22 14.08
N TYR A 251 13.41 8.26 14.07
CA TYR A 251 12.03 8.19 14.52
C TYR A 251 11.15 7.81 13.33
N ILE A 252 10.30 6.80 13.50
CA ILE A 252 9.40 6.30 12.47
C ILE A 252 7.99 6.60 12.90
N PHE A 253 7.22 7.21 11.99
CA PHE A 253 5.78 7.31 12.08
C PHE A 253 5.15 6.60 10.89
N THR A 254 4.07 5.85 11.10
CA THR A 254 3.30 5.23 10.02
C THR A 254 1.83 5.48 10.23
N GLN A 255 1.18 5.99 9.19
CA GLN A 255 -0.27 6.10 9.10
C GLN A 255 -0.78 5.08 8.08
N SER A 256 -1.78 4.30 8.46
CA SER A 256 -2.47 3.36 7.56
C SER A 256 -3.98 3.53 7.71
N VAL A 257 -4.70 3.52 6.60
CA VAL A 257 -6.16 3.62 6.58
C VAL A 257 -6.73 2.40 5.90
N PHE A 258 -7.45 1.58 6.65
CA PHE A 258 -8.13 0.39 6.16
C PHE A 258 -9.61 0.65 6.04
N HIS A 259 -10.27 -0.11 5.17
CA HIS A 259 -11.69 0.02 4.93
C HIS A 259 -12.35 -1.33 4.73
N ASN A 260 -13.69 -1.32 4.74
CA ASN A 260 -14.50 -2.42 4.26
C ASN A 260 -15.60 -1.91 3.31
N ALA A 261 -16.48 -2.81 2.92
CA ALA A 261 -17.56 -2.58 1.99
C ALA A 261 -18.66 -1.65 2.49
N ILE A 262 -18.87 -1.64 3.80
CA ILE A 262 -19.98 -0.95 4.45
C ILE A 262 -19.56 0.46 4.86
N GLY A 263 -18.33 0.86 4.54
CA GLY A 263 -17.86 2.22 4.79
C GLY A 263 -17.17 2.42 6.12
N ASP A 264 -16.93 1.36 6.90
CA ASP A 264 -16.10 1.52 8.09
C ASP A 264 -14.68 1.88 7.68
N LEU A 265 -14.06 2.75 8.48
CA LEU A 265 -12.68 3.15 8.33
C LEU A 265 -11.94 2.86 9.64
N ARG A 266 -10.75 2.25 9.52
CA ARG A 266 -9.81 2.08 10.64
C ARG A 266 -8.52 2.81 10.29
N ALA A 267 -8.16 3.80 11.10
CA ALA A 267 -6.87 4.49 11.00
C ALA A 267 -5.91 3.94 12.06
N ASP A 268 -4.80 3.39 11.61
CA ASP A 268 -3.73 2.90 12.48
C ASP A 268 -2.56 3.88 12.46
N TYR A 269 -2.08 4.22 13.66
CA TYR A 269 -0.93 5.08 13.87
C TYR A 269 0.13 4.31 14.64
N LYS A 270 1.30 4.08 14.02
CA LYS A 270 2.40 3.34 14.63
C LYS A 270 3.64 4.22 14.72
N GLN A 271 4.32 4.12 15.84
CA GLN A 271 5.49 4.93 16.16
C GLN A 271 6.61 4.02 16.66
N ASP A 272 7.83 4.29 16.23
CA ASP A 272 9.00 3.53 16.65
C ASP A 272 10.26 4.37 16.58
N CYS A 273 11.31 3.94 17.29
CA CYS A 273 12.63 4.53 17.22
C CYS A 273 13.67 3.45 16.95
N ILE A 274 14.66 3.80 16.11
CA ILE A 274 15.86 3.00 15.88
C ILE A 274 17.04 3.80 16.41
N GLY A 275 17.92 3.14 17.16
CA GLY A 275 18.96 3.80 17.94
C GLY A 275 18.41 4.45 19.20
N ASP A 276 19.26 5.22 19.89
CA ASP A 276 18.90 5.86 21.15
C ASP A 276 18.18 7.18 20.90
N LEU A 277 16.91 7.26 21.35
CA LEU A 277 16.15 8.50 21.28
C LEU A 277 16.80 9.55 22.20
N PRO A 278 17.17 10.74 21.69
CA PRO A 278 17.81 11.77 22.49
C PRO A 278 16.87 12.28 23.58
N SER A 279 17.38 12.58 24.77
CA SER A 279 16.59 13.12 25.88
C SER A 279 15.87 14.43 25.56
N LYS A 280 16.39 15.22 24.61
CA LYS A 280 15.73 16.44 24.10
C LYS A 280 14.40 16.16 23.38
N LEU A 281 14.22 14.93 22.89
CA LEU A 281 12.99 14.44 22.30
C LEU A 281 12.16 13.58 23.28
N ALA A 282 12.45 13.66 24.59
CA ALA A 282 11.60 13.05 25.60
C ALA A 282 10.18 13.63 25.46
N GLY A 283 9.19 12.76 25.29
CA GLY A 283 7.80 13.15 25.05
C GLY A 283 7.40 13.25 23.58
N ILE A 284 8.28 12.94 22.62
CA ILE A 284 7.90 12.93 21.18
C ILE A 284 6.70 12.02 20.89
N TYR A 285 6.66 10.85 21.54
CA TYR A 285 5.55 9.90 21.39
C TYR A 285 4.23 10.48 21.91
N ASP A 286 4.27 11.12 23.08
CA ASP A 286 3.08 11.73 23.70
C ASP A 286 2.59 12.93 22.89
N ALA A 287 3.50 13.77 22.40
CA ALA A 287 3.17 14.89 21.52
C ALA A 287 2.55 14.40 20.20
N CYS A 288 3.06 13.31 19.64
CA CYS A 288 2.50 12.71 18.44
C CYS A 288 1.11 12.10 18.69
N ASN A 289 0.93 11.37 19.80
CA ASN A 289 -0.38 10.83 20.21
C ASN A 289 -1.41 11.96 20.43
N MET A 290 -1.01 13.04 21.09
CA MET A 290 -1.89 14.20 21.27
C MET A 290 -2.30 14.81 19.93
N LEU A 291 -1.39 14.89 18.96
CA LEU A 291 -1.72 15.37 17.63
C LEU A 291 -2.65 14.42 16.86
N VAL A 292 -2.49 13.11 17.04
CA VAL A 292 -3.43 12.09 16.56
C VAL A 292 -4.82 12.31 17.16
N ASP A 293 -4.92 12.49 18.47
CA ASP A 293 -6.21 12.73 19.13
C ASP A 293 -6.88 14.03 18.63
N ILE A 294 -6.10 15.10 18.47
CA ILE A 294 -6.60 16.38 17.95
C ILE A 294 -7.15 16.21 16.52
N LYS A 295 -6.37 15.58 15.63
CA LYS A 295 -6.78 15.35 14.24
C LYS A 295 -7.97 14.41 14.14
N MET A 296 -7.96 13.29 14.85
CA MET A 296 -9.08 12.36 14.82
C MET A 296 -10.35 12.96 15.42
N SER A 297 -10.23 13.84 16.41
CA SER A 297 -11.36 14.59 16.96
C SER A 297 -11.91 15.65 15.99
N SER A 298 -11.06 16.21 15.11
CA SER A 298 -11.49 17.22 14.13
C SER A 298 -12.44 16.65 13.08
N ILE A 299 -12.38 15.34 12.82
CA ILE A 299 -13.28 14.63 11.88
C ILE A 299 -14.77 14.89 12.18
N PHE A 300 -15.11 15.05 13.46
CA PHE A 300 -16.48 15.26 13.92
C PHE A 300 -16.86 16.75 14.04
N GLN A 301 -15.94 17.66 13.73
CA GLN A 301 -16.19 19.11 13.77
C GLN A 301 -16.76 19.57 12.42
N LEU A 302 -17.87 20.31 12.47
CA LEU A 302 -18.58 20.80 11.28
C LEU A 302 -17.75 21.77 10.42
N ASP A 303 -16.77 22.46 11.03
CA ASP A 303 -15.93 23.47 10.37
C ASP A 303 -14.51 22.94 10.07
N ASN A 304 -14.33 21.63 9.91
CA ASN A 304 -12.99 21.06 9.72
C ASN A 304 -12.32 21.62 8.44
N VAL A 305 -11.26 22.42 8.63
CA VAL A 305 -10.52 23.12 7.56
C VAL A 305 -9.40 22.24 6.97
N GLU A 306 -9.35 20.95 7.31
CA GLU A 306 -8.32 20.07 6.76
C GLU A 306 -8.39 19.97 5.23
N SER A 307 -7.25 20.26 4.60
CA SER A 307 -7.11 20.28 3.15
C SER A 307 -6.54 18.96 2.60
N SER A 308 -6.07 18.05 3.46
CA SER A 308 -5.41 16.81 3.06
C SER A 308 -5.92 15.61 3.84
N PHE A 309 -6.33 14.58 3.10
CA PHE A 309 -6.88 13.35 3.65
C PHE A 309 -6.04 12.14 3.23
N ALA A 310 -5.94 11.18 4.14
CA ALA A 310 -5.33 9.89 3.87
C ALA A 310 -6.35 9.01 3.15
N ALA A 311 -6.00 8.57 1.95
CA ALA A 311 -6.82 7.63 1.20
C ALA A 311 -6.77 6.24 1.87
N PRO A 312 -7.89 5.51 1.91
CA PRO A 312 -7.87 4.10 2.24
C PRO A 312 -6.92 3.33 1.33
N GLN A 313 -6.34 2.27 1.88
CA GLN A 313 -5.51 1.35 1.11
C GLN A 313 -6.39 0.52 0.19
N TYR A 314 -6.04 0.47 -1.10
CA TYR A 314 -6.74 -0.32 -2.11
C TYR A 314 -5.80 -1.37 -2.71
N PRO A 315 -6.33 -2.51 -3.21
CA PRO A 315 -5.54 -3.49 -3.93
C PRO A 315 -4.79 -2.90 -5.12
N ILE A 316 -3.69 -3.54 -5.49
CA ILE A 316 -2.92 -3.22 -6.69
C ILE A 316 -2.75 -4.50 -7.47
N SER A 317 -3.09 -4.47 -8.76
CA SER A 317 -2.79 -5.58 -9.67
C SER A 317 -2.17 -5.11 -10.97
N PHE A 318 -1.31 -5.93 -11.57
CA PHE A 318 -0.70 -5.65 -12.86
C PHE A 318 -0.33 -6.93 -13.62
N PHE A 319 -0.24 -6.82 -14.94
CA PHE A 319 0.22 -7.91 -15.80
C PHE A 319 1.67 -7.72 -16.21
N ALA A 320 2.49 -8.75 -16.02
CA ALA A 320 3.89 -8.79 -16.43
C ALA A 320 4.36 -10.25 -16.50
N ASP A 321 5.35 -10.55 -17.34
CA ASP A 321 5.92 -11.90 -17.47
C ASP A 321 4.86 -13.02 -17.63
N ASN A 322 3.82 -12.74 -18.42
CA ASN A 322 2.68 -13.63 -18.62
C ASN A 322 2.01 -14.07 -17.29
N LYS A 323 1.96 -13.21 -16.27
CA LYS A 323 1.36 -13.46 -14.95
C LYS A 323 0.59 -12.22 -14.50
N ILE A 324 -0.40 -12.44 -13.64
CA ILE A 324 -1.15 -11.35 -13.00
C ILE A 324 -0.67 -11.21 -11.55
N PHE A 325 0.11 -10.19 -11.27
CA PHE A 325 0.58 -9.89 -9.93
C PHE A 325 -0.50 -9.12 -9.18
N TYR A 326 -0.68 -9.43 -7.89
CA TYR A 326 -1.60 -8.70 -7.03
C TYR A 326 -1.10 -8.54 -5.60
N TRP A 327 -1.38 -7.36 -5.04
CA TRP A 327 -1.27 -7.06 -3.63
C TRP A 327 -2.66 -6.66 -3.12
N LYS A 328 -3.01 -7.11 -1.92
CA LYS A 328 -4.24 -6.69 -1.24
C LYS A 328 -3.91 -6.20 0.18
N PRO A 329 -4.49 -5.08 0.62
CA PRO A 329 -4.40 -4.64 1.99
C PRO A 329 -5.21 -5.56 2.92
N GLU A 330 -4.98 -5.40 4.23
CA GLU A 330 -5.87 -5.97 5.25
C GLU A 330 -7.29 -5.43 5.08
N ARG A 331 -8.29 -6.30 5.27
CA ARG A 331 -9.70 -5.92 5.34
C ARG A 331 -10.12 -5.92 6.80
N ILE A 332 -10.85 -4.89 7.20
CA ILE A 332 -11.45 -4.83 8.54
C ILE A 332 -12.81 -5.51 8.52
N GLU A 333 -13.15 -6.18 9.62
CA GLU A 333 -14.47 -6.80 9.79
C GLU A 333 -15.56 -5.73 9.78
N PRO A 334 -16.68 -5.93 9.06
CA PRO A 334 -17.84 -5.07 9.10
C PRO A 334 -18.39 -4.87 10.52
N SER A 335 -18.64 -3.62 10.89
CA SER A 335 -19.36 -3.26 12.11
C SER A 335 -20.83 -3.70 12.06
N ILE A 336 -21.36 -3.93 10.86
CA ILE A 336 -22.71 -4.42 10.58
C ILE A 336 -22.62 -5.67 9.72
N ASN A 337 -23.19 -6.78 10.21
CA ASN A 337 -23.34 -8.01 9.44
C ASN A 337 -24.70 -8.04 8.75
N PHE A 338 -24.69 -8.16 7.42
CA PHE A 338 -25.90 -8.48 6.66
C PHE A 338 -26.10 -9.99 6.71
N ASN A 339 -27.06 -10.43 7.53
CA ASN A 339 -27.49 -11.84 7.57
C ASN A 339 -28.34 -12.21 6.36
#